data_AF-A0ABD0Q0R9-F1
#
_entry.id   AF-A0ABD0Q0R9-F1
#
_cell.length_a   1.000
_cell.length_b   1.000
_cell.length_c   1.000
_cell.angle_alpha   90.00
_cell.angle_beta   90.00
_cell.angle_gamma   90.00
#
_symmetry.space_group_name_H-M   'P 1'
#
loop_
_entity.id
_entity.type
_entity.pdbx_description
1 polymer ?
#
loop_
_entity_poly.entity_id
_entity_poly.type
_entity_poly.pdbx_seq_one_letter_code
_entity_poly.pdbx_strand_id
1 'polypeptide(L)' 'ILRICTRYTPEQDTMTFSDGLTLNRTQMHNAGFGPLTDLVFAFANQLLPLEMDDAETGLLSAICLLCG' A
#
# COMPACT_ATOMS: atom_id res chain seq x y z
N ILE A 1 -2.17 -6.52 -0.62
CA ILE A 1 -2.44 -5.05 -0.65
C ILE A 1 -1.73 -4.33 0.49
N LEU A 2 -2.01 -4.65 1.76
CA LEU A 2 -1.40 -4.01 2.94
C LEU A 2 0.12 -3.84 2.87
N ARG A 3 0.84 -4.89 2.46
CA ARG A 3 2.30 -4.90 2.35
C ARG A 3 2.88 -3.97 1.27
N ILE A 4 2.05 -3.51 0.33
CA ILE A 4 2.43 -2.58 -0.74
C ILE A 4 2.21 -1.14 -0.26
N CYS A 5 1.17 -0.92 0.57
CA CYS A 5 0.86 0.37 1.17
C CYS A 5 1.95 0.85 2.15
N THR A 6 2.63 -0.06 2.84
CA THR A 6 3.77 0.26 3.72
C THR A 6 5.04 0.65 2.97
N ARG A 7 5.04 0.52 1.64
CA ARG A 7 6.16 0.85 0.72
C ARG A 7 5.78 2.02 -0.20
N TYR A 8 4.92 2.91 0.29
CA TYR A 8 4.50 4.12 -0.42
C TYR A 8 5.47 5.27 -0.15
N THR A 9 5.98 5.88 -1.22
CA THR A 9 6.85 7.05 -1.16
C THR A 9 6.02 8.29 -1.50
N PRO A 10 5.64 9.11 -0.50
CA PRO A 10 4.72 10.24 -0.70
C PRO A 10 5.33 11.34 -1.58
N GLU A 11 6.66 11.49 -1.53
CA GLU A 11 7.39 12.52 -2.29
C GLU A 11 7.31 12.31 -3.81
N GLN A 12 7.17 11.07 -4.24
CA GLN A 12 7.12 10.70 -5.66
C GLN A 12 5.75 10.18 -6.09
N ASP A 13 4.81 10.05 -5.15
CA ASP A 13 3.52 9.38 -5.34
C ASP A 13 3.67 8.01 -6.03
N THR A 14 4.61 7.21 -5.53
CA THR A 14 4.91 5.88 -6.07
C THR A 14 4.82 4.79 -5.02
N MET A 15 4.51 3.57 -5.44
CA MET A 15 4.55 2.37 -4.60
C MET A 15 5.55 1.36 -5.12
N THR A 16 6.38 0.84 -4.23
CA THR A 16 7.34 -0.22 -4.56
C THR A 16 6.80 -1.59 -4.18
N PHE A 17 6.63 -2.45 -5.19
CA PHE A 17 6.24 -3.84 -5.02
C PHE A 17 7.37 -4.68 -4.40
N SER A 18 7.00 -5.87 -3.91
CA SER A 18 7.93 -6.83 -3.32
C SER A 18 9.10 -7.20 -4.24
N ASP A 19 8.88 -7.16 -5.57
CA ASP A 19 9.89 -7.47 -6.59
C ASP A 19 10.84 -6.29 -6.90
N GLY A 20 10.73 -5.17 -6.16
CA GLY A 20 11.51 -3.95 -6.39
C GLY A 20 10.96 -3.05 -7.50
N LEU A 21 9.85 -3.45 -8.13
CA LEU A 21 9.18 -2.65 -9.15
C LEU A 21 8.47 -1.45 -8.51
N THR A 22 8.89 -0.24 -8.88
CA THR A 22 8.25 1.00 -8.42
C THR A 22 7.28 1.50 -9.47
N LEU A 23 6.00 1.60 -9.09
CA LEU A 23 4.92 2.02 -9.97
C LEU A 23 4.26 3.29 -9.44
N ASN A 24 3.97 4.23 -10.35
CA ASN A 24 3.14 5.39 -10.04
C ASN A 24 1.64 5.04 -10.06
N ARG A 25 0.80 5.97 -9.60
CA ARG A 25 -0.66 5.82 -9.53
C ARG A 25 -1.28 5.33 -10.84
N THR A 26 -0.89 5.93 -11.98
CA THR A 26 -1.43 5.56 -13.30
C THR A 26 -1.00 4.16 -13.74
N GLN A 27 0.25 3.79 -13.48
CA GLN A 27 0.76 2.44 -13.78
C GLN A 27 0.07 1.39 -12.94
N MET A 28 -0.17 1.66 -11.65
CA MET A 28 -0.89 0.74 -10.77
C MET A 28 -2.36 0.56 -11.21
N HIS A 29 -3.01 1.65 -11.62
CA HIS A 29 -4.34 1.60 -12.24
C HIS A 29 -4.37 0.69 -13.47
N ASN A 30 -3.42 0.87 -14.38
CA ASN A 30 -3.32 0.09 -15.61
C ASN A 30 -2.80 -1.34 -15.39
N ALA A 31 -2.11 -1.61 -14.29
CA ALA A 31 -1.57 -2.92 -13.93
C ALA A 31 -2.63 -3.90 -13.37
N GLY A 32 -3.91 -3.50 -13.35
CA GLY A 32 -5.03 -4.38 -12.99
C GLY A 32 -5.75 -4.02 -11.70
N PHE A 33 -5.30 -2.98 -10.97
CA PHE A 33 -6.04 -2.47 -9.81
C PHE A 33 -7.20 -1.56 -10.22
N GLY A 34 -7.13 -0.92 -11.39
CA GLY A 34 -8.20 -0.04 -11.87
C GLY A 34 -8.62 1.00 -10.80
N PRO A 35 -9.92 1.18 -10.53
CA PRO A 35 -10.39 2.18 -9.56
C PRO A 35 -9.96 1.90 -8.11
N LEU A 36 -9.54 0.67 -7.78
CA LEU A 36 -9.04 0.35 -6.43
C LEU A 36 -7.70 1.05 -6.14
N THR A 37 -6.93 1.42 -7.17
CA THR A 37 -5.65 2.12 -6.98
C THR A 37 -5.79 3.36 -6.12
N ASP A 38 -6.85 4.14 -6.33
CA ASP A 38 -7.07 5.37 -5.59
C ASP A 38 -7.29 5.11 -4.10
N LEU A 39 -8.00 4.03 -3.78
CA LEU A 39 -8.23 3.60 -2.41
C LEU A 39 -6.93 3.13 -1.76
N VAL A 40 -6.10 2.37 -2.49
CA VAL A 40 -4.81 1.86 -1.99
C VAL A 40 -3.84 3.01 -1.70
N PHE A 41 -3.75 4.00 -2.59
CA PHE A 41 -2.93 5.20 -2.38
C PHE A 41 -3.46 6.07 -1.24
N ALA A 42 -4.77 6.30 -1.18
CA ALA A 42 -5.37 7.04 -0.07
C ALA A 42 -5.10 6.36 1.28
N PHE A 43 -5.26 5.04 1.34
CA PHE A 43 -4.99 4.25 2.54
C PHE A 43 -3.52 4.29 2.95
N ALA A 44 -2.59 4.16 2.01
CA ALA A 44 -1.15 4.29 2.27
C ALA A 44 -0.77 5.68 2.80
N ASN A 45 -1.41 6.74 2.27
CA ASN A 45 -1.17 8.10 2.73
C ASN A 45 -1.73 8.34 4.15
N GLN A 46 -2.85 7.69 4.52
CA GLN A 46 -3.37 7.71 5.89
C GLN A 46 -2.49 6.92 6.87
N LEU A 47 -1.79 5.88 6.41
CA LEU A 47 -0.84 5.09 7.19
C LEU A 47 0.48 5.82 7.49
N LEU A 48 0.87 6.77 6.63
CA LEU A 48 2.12 7.50 6.76
C LEU A 48 2.30 8.22 8.11
N PRO A 49 1.33 9.02 8.60
CA PRO A 49 1.44 9.69 9.89
C PRO A 49 1.29 8.74 11.09
N LEU A 50 0.82 7.51 10.89
CA LEU A 50 0.77 6.50 11.94
C LEU A 50 2.15 5.91 12.25
N GLU A 51 3.15 6.09 11.37
CA GLU A 51 4.50 5.50 11.50
C GLU A 51 4.46 4.03 11.93
N MET A 52 3.52 3.28 11.35
CA MET A 52 3.17 1.94 11.80
C MET A 52 4.38 1.01 11.79
N ASP A 53 4.68 0.40 12.93
CA ASP A 53 5.85 -0.48 13.05
C ASP A 53 5.61 -1.86 12.39
N ASP A 54 6.66 -2.67 12.30
CA ASP A 54 6.57 -4.01 11.72
C ASP A 54 5.58 -4.93 12.48
N ALA A 55 5.41 -4.72 13.80
CA ALA A 55 4.53 -5.52 14.64
C ALA A 55 3.05 -5.14 14.42
N GLU A 56 2.74 -3.85 14.36
CA GLU A 56 1.41 -3.33 14.03
C GLU A 56 1.02 -3.72 12.60
N THR A 57 1.96 -3.65 11.66
CA THR A 57 1.75 -4.11 10.28
C THR A 57 1.45 -5.60 10.23
N GLY A 58 2.16 -6.40 11.04
CA GLY A 58 1.91 -7.82 11.20
C GLY A 58 0.53 -8.11 11.80
N LEU A 59 0.15 -7.36 12.83
CA LEU A 59 -1.15 -7.49 13.50
C LEU A 59 -2.31 -7.13 12.56
N LEU A 60 -2.22 -5.99 11.85
CA LEU A 60 -3.23 -5.57 10.89
C LEU A 60 -3.36 -6.58 9.74
N SER A 61 -2.23 -7.14 9.28
CA SER A 61 -2.22 -8.21 8.29
C SER A 61 -2.89 -9.48 8.79
N ALA A 62 -2.67 -9.86 10.06
CA ALA A 62 -3.34 -11.00 10.69
C ALA A 62 -4.85 -10.79 10.83
N ILE A 63 -5.29 -9.58 11.19
CA ILE A 63 -6.71 -9.22 11.26
C ILE A 63 -7.35 -9.33 9.87
N CYS A 64 -6.71 -8.80 8.83
CA CYS A 64 -7.22 -8.94 7.47
C CYS A 64 -7.23 -10.40 6.97
N LEU A 65 -6.32 -11.25 7.44
CA LEU A 65 -6.31 -12.69 7.17
C LEU A 65 -7.46 -13.44 7.87
N LEU A 66 -7.87 -12.97 9.05
CA LEU A 66 -8.97 -13.55 9.83
C LEU A 66 -10.35 -13.09 9.34
N CYS A 67 -10.43 -11.88 8.78
CA CYS A 67 -11.67 -11.27 8.32
C CYS A 67 -11.93 -11.41 6.81
N GLY A 68 -10.97 -11.92 6.04
CA GLY A 68 -11.08 -12.15 4.60
C GLY A 68 -11.54 -13.54 4.25
#